data_AF-A0A431WED9-F1
#
_entry.id   AF-A0A431WED9-F1
#
_cell.length_a   1.000
_cell.length_b   1.000
_cell.length_c   1.000
_cell.angle_alpha   90.00
_cell.angle_beta   90.00
_cell.angle_gamma   90.00
#
_symmetry.space_group_name_H-M   'P 1'
#
loop_
_entity.id
_entity.type
_entity.pdbx_description
1 polymer ?
#
loop_
_entity_poly.entity_id
_entity_poly.type
_entity_poly.pdbx_seq_one_letter_code
_entity_poly.pdbx_strand_id
1 'polypeptide(L)' 'MDNVEITKSQEILLKVTKIVETECPQDACALLEEGFVLLGISSSIFEDSENRFVYALGFPKPTVELSDWARTNF' A
#
# COMPACT_ATOMS: atom_id res chain seq x y z
N MET A 1 -19.47 26.45 -3.11
CA MET A 1 -18.62 25.25 -3.12
C MET A 1 -19.57 24.09 -3.23
N ASP A 2 -19.61 23.42 -4.38
CA ASP A 2 -20.43 22.23 -4.54
C ASP A 2 -19.93 21.17 -3.55
N ASN A 3 -20.85 20.58 -2.78
CA ASN A 3 -20.56 19.41 -1.97
C ASN A 3 -20.34 18.24 -2.93
N VAL A 4 -19.11 18.10 -3.42
CA VAL A 4 -18.71 16.91 -4.17
C VAL A 4 -18.80 15.74 -3.20
N GLU A 5 -19.75 14.84 -3.41
CA GLU A 5 -19.85 13.60 -2.63
C GLU A 5 -18.51 12.85 -2.72
N ILE A 6 -17.87 12.68 -1.57
CA ILE A 6 -16.63 11.91 -1.47
C ILE A 6 -16.99 10.45 -1.73
N THR A 7 -16.38 9.87 -2.76
CA THR A 7 -16.55 8.45 -3.06
C THR A 7 -15.90 7.58 -1.99
N LYS A 8 -16.40 6.37 -1.78
CA LYS A 8 -15.80 5.41 -0.82
C LYS A 8 -14.30 5.20 -1.03
N SER A 9 -13.83 5.18 -2.26
CA SER A 9 -12.40 5.07 -2.58
C SER A 9 -11.61 6.27 -2.06
N GLN A 10 -12.13 7.48 -2.21
CA GLN A 10 -11.51 8.69 -1.65
C GLN A 10 -11.53 8.68 -0.12
N GLU A 11 -12.61 8.20 0.52
CA GLU A 11 -12.65 8.03 1.98
C GLU A 11 -11.58 7.07 2.50
N ILE A 12 -11.32 5.97 1.77
CA ILE A 12 -10.27 5.00 2.13
C ILE A 12 -8.89 5.65 1.98
N LEU A 13 -8.64 6.36 0.88
CA LEU A 13 -7.38 7.07 0.65
C LEU A 13 -7.09 8.11 1.73
N LEU A 14 -8.10 8.87 2.17
CA LEU A 14 -7.97 9.85 3.25
C LEU A 14 -7.63 9.23 4.61
N LYS A 15 -7.82 7.92 4.78
CA LYS A 15 -7.51 7.19 6.02
C LYS A 15 -6.17 6.47 5.97
N VAL A 16 -5.46 6.49 4.84
CA VAL A 16 -4.14 5.85 4.74
C VAL A 16 -3.16 6.52 5.70
N THR A 17 -2.64 5.75 6.66
CA THR A 17 -1.70 6.25 7.67
C THR A 17 -0.27 5.78 7.44
N LYS A 18 -0.08 4.70 6.67
CA LYS A 18 1.22 4.15 6.28
C LYS A 18 1.17 3.72 4.82
N ILE A 19 2.25 3.98 4.10
CA ILE A 19 2.47 3.48 2.74
C ILE A 19 3.73 2.62 2.78
N VAL A 20 3.68 1.48 2.10
CA VAL A 20 4.78 0.53 1.92
C VAL A 20 4.95 0.28 0.42
N GLU A 21 6.20 0.20 -0.01
CA GLU A 21 6.57 -0.22 -1.35
C GLU A 21 7.39 -1.51 -1.25
N THR A 22 7.09 -2.49 -2.10
CA THR A 22 7.84 -3.74 -2.17
C THR A 22 7.89 -4.24 -3.62
N GLU A 23 9.02 -4.79 -4.03
CA GLU A 23 9.19 -5.52 -5.28
C GLU A 23 8.82 -7.00 -5.16
N CYS A 24 8.55 -7.48 -3.94
CA CYS A 24 8.21 -8.86 -3.63
C CYS A 24 6.69 -9.09 -3.73
N PRO A 25 6.19 -9.88 -4.70
CA PRO A 25 4.76 -10.16 -4.82
C PRO A 25 4.17 -10.87 -3.60
N GLN A 26 4.97 -11.71 -2.92
CA GLN A 26 4.54 -12.45 -1.73
C GLN A 26 4.29 -11.50 -0.56
N ASP A 27 5.16 -10.52 -0.34
CA ASP A 27 4.98 -9.51 0.70
C ASP A 27 3.76 -8.63 0.39
N ALA A 28 3.58 -8.27 -0.88
CA ALA A 28 2.40 -7.52 -1.31
C ALA A 28 1.09 -8.29 -1.02
N CYS A 29 1.05 -9.59 -1.33
CA CYS A 29 -0.08 -10.44 -0.98
C CYS A 29 -0.33 -10.53 0.53
N ALA A 30 0.73 -10.71 1.34
CA ALA A 30 0.61 -10.77 2.79
C ALA A 30 0.05 -9.46 3.38
N LEU A 31 0.53 -8.31 2.90
CA LEU A 31 0.03 -7.00 3.32
C LEU A 31 -1.44 -6.80 2.92
N LEU A 32 -1.85 -7.27 1.74
CA LEU A 32 -3.26 -7.23 1.32
C LEU A 32 -4.16 -8.07 2.24
N GLU A 33 -3.70 -9.25 2.66
CA GLU A 33 -4.44 -10.11 3.61
C GLU A 33 -4.58 -9.46 5.00
N GLU A 34 -3.59 -8.66 5.42
CA GLU A 34 -3.65 -7.86 6.66
C GLU A 34 -4.54 -6.61 6.57
N GLY A 35 -5.05 -6.31 5.37
CA GLY A 35 -5.98 -5.20 5.13
C GLY A 35 -5.32 -3.92 4.63
N PHE A 36 -4.11 -4.00 4.08
CA PHE A 36 -3.60 -2.94 3.21
C PHE A 36 -4.43 -2.89 1.92
N VAL A 37 -4.40 -1.74 1.25
CA VAL A 37 -5.03 -1.52 -0.05
C VAL A 37 -3.95 -1.24 -1.10
N LEU A 38 -4.10 -1.84 -2.28
CA LEU A 38 -3.20 -1.56 -3.40
C LEU A 38 -3.46 -0.14 -3.94
N LEU A 39 -2.44 0.70 -3.90
CA LEU A 39 -2.49 2.08 -4.39
C LEU A 39 -1.97 2.20 -5.82
N GLY A 40 -1.00 1.36 -6.19
CA GLY A 40 -0.43 1.37 -7.52
C GLY A 40 0.56 0.25 -7.75
N ILE A 41 0.82 -0.02 -9.02
CA ILE A 41 1.89 -0.91 -9.48
C ILE A 41 2.71 -0.09 -10.46
N SER A 42 4.02 -0.02 -10.24
CA SER A 42 4.96 0.60 -11.18
C SER A 42 5.96 -0.43 -11.70
N SER A 43 6.38 -0.28 -12.95
CA SER A 43 7.53 -1.02 -13.47
C SER A 43 8.78 -0.17 -13.27
N SER A 44 9.77 -0.69 -12.56
CA SER A 44 11.07 -0.04 -12.41
C SER A 44 12.17 -0.91 -13.01
N ILE A 45 13.14 -0.24 -13.62
CA ILE A 45 14.39 -0.85 -14.09
C ILE A 45 15.39 -0.71 -12.94
N PHE A 46 15.80 -1.84 -12.37
CA PHE A 46 16.76 -1.86 -11.26
C PHE A 46 18.20 -1.83 -11.78
N GLU A 47 19.17 -1.63 -10.88
CA GLU A 47 20.59 -1.50 -11.23
C GLU A 47 21.18 -2.72 -11.96
N ASP A 48 20.59 -3.91 -11.74
CA ASP A 48 20.92 -5.15 -12.44
C ASP A 48 20.26 -5.28 -13.82
N SER A 49 19.61 -4.21 -14.30
CA SER A 49 18.86 -4.17 -15.57
C SER A 49 17.66 -5.10 -15.63
N GLU A 50 17.19 -5.61 -14.49
CA GLU A 50 15.94 -6.36 -14.44
C GLU A 50 14.74 -5.42 -14.35
N ASN A 51 13.72 -5.70 -15.17
CA ASN A 51 12.40 -5.09 -15.02
C ASN A 51 11.69 -5.78 -13.87
N ARG A 52 11.41 -5.05 -12.79
CA ARG A 52 10.59 -5.57 -11.69
C ARG A 52 9.38 -4.68 -11.43
N PHE A 53 8.31 -5.30 -10.97
CA PHE A 53 7.13 -4.59 -10.51
C PHE A 53 7.34 -4.17 -9.06
N VAL A 54 7.01 -2.92 -8.76
CA VAL A 54 6.97 -2.37 -7.40
C VAL A 54 5.49 -2.12 -7.05
N TYR A 55 5.06 -2.71 -5.95
CA TYR A 55 3.70 -2.61 -5.43
C TYR A 55 3.67 -1.55 -4.33
N ALA A 56 2.87 -0.49 -4.52
CA ALA A 56 2.61 0.52 -3.50
C ALA A 56 1.31 0.17 -2.76
N LEU A 57 1.38 -0.01 -1.45
CA LEU A 57 0.30 -0.47 -0.60
C LEU A 57 0.07 0.51 0.56
N GLY A 58 -1.18 0.87 0.82
CA GLY A 58 -1.56 1.79 1.89
C GLY A 58 -2.32 1.09 3.02
N PHE A 59 -2.03 1.41 4.28
CA PHE A 59 -2.79 0.92 5.43
C PHE A 59 -3.83 1.96 5.87
N PRO A 60 -5.14 1.72 5.69
CA PRO A 60 -6.20 2.71 5.92
C PRO A 60 -6.65 2.82 7.39
N LYS A 61 -5.89 2.27 8.33
CA LYS A 61 -6.20 2.24 9.77
C LYS A 61 -5.06 2.89 10.56
N PRO A 62 -5.26 3.28 11.83
CA PRO A 62 -4.18 3.77 12.68
C PRO A 62 -2.97 2.83 12.71
N THR A 63 -1.75 3.37 12.68
CA THR A 63 -0.51 2.58 12.67
C THR A 63 -0.36 1.67 13.90
N VAL A 64 -1.02 2.00 15.01
CA VAL A 64 -1.11 1.16 16.22
C VAL A 64 -1.89 -0.15 16.02
N GLU A 65 -2.59 -0.31 14.89
CA GLU A 65 -3.27 -1.54 14.50
C GLU A 65 -2.46 -2.41 13.53
N LEU A 66 -1.27 -1.95 13.10
CA LEU A 66 -0.38 -2.78 12.29
C LEU A 66 0.02 -4.04 13.07
N SER A 67 0.11 -5.18 12.39
CA SER A 67 0.65 -6.40 12.99
C SER A 67 2.12 -6.22 13.38
N ASP A 68 2.60 -7.03 14.31
CA ASP A 68 4.01 -7.03 14.68
C ASP A 68 4.90 -7.42 13.49
N TRP A 69 4.42 -8.30 12.60
CA TRP A 69 5.12 -8.66 11.37
C TRP A 69 5.27 -7.46 10.44
N ALA A 70 4.18 -6.77 10.12
CA ALA A 70 4.20 -5.61 9.22
C ALA A 70 5.06 -4.47 9.78
N ARG A 71 5.10 -4.27 11.11
CA ARG A 71 5.98 -3.28 11.76
C ARG A 71 7.46 -3.68 11.76
N THR A 72 7.75 -4.97 11.78
CA THR A 72 9.13 -5.48 11.83
C THR A 72 9.76 -5.49 10.44
N ASN A 73 8.96 -5.74 9.40
CA ASN A 73 9.45 -5.85 8.03
C ASN A 73 9.35 -4.53 7.24
N PHE A 74 8.52 -3.56 7.68
CA PHE A 74 8.29 -2.27 7.01
C PHE A 74 8.07 -1.14 8.00
#